data_AF-A0A7G2U5P6-F1
#
_entry.id   AF-A0A7G2U5P6-F1
#
_cell.length_a   1.000
_cell.length_b   1.000
_cell.length_c   1.000
_cell.angle_alpha   90.00
_cell.angle_beta   90.00
_cell.angle_gamma   90.00
#
_symmetry.space_group_name_H-M   'P 1'
#
loop_
_entity.id
_entity.type
_entity.pdbx_description
1 polymer ?
#
loop_
_entity_poly.entity_id
_entity_poly.type
_entity_poly.pdbx_seq_one_letter_code
_entity_poly.pdbx_strand_id
1 'polypeptide(L)'
;MSQADVKEACIVTRQLRASMLQHEDTKLLCVSGLETDEFLPDAYDALELTPGLFALAVAELKLVPKASATEIFDAIEGSFQGEDGYEGHDLEDIAKLFPDVSIFQLNERAVSSGSIWRSLGVLLSVFYGQGPIELNEETLECLKDLYESGSDYVPFKNIVQGHLAMSWSGFFLELYRAIEQLYSVPKLVKLTDRWASSKPFYELAELLEHQLGWRPKEEDALRELMESCDASLLDMLANELCPDAEVKSKSVARAIYKQRNSLVHFRSALPEQDYSTPQWNKRISLMIKLVSKLYEKHGENYMIPRP
;
A
#
# COMPACT_ATOMS: atom_id res chain seq x y z
N MET A 1 -28.94 -6.87 -18.55
CA MET A 1 -27.90 -6.04 -17.91
C MET A 1 -26.93 -7.00 -17.25
N SER A 2 -25.73 -7.17 -17.80
CA SER A 2 -24.69 -7.93 -17.12
C SER A 2 -24.21 -7.07 -15.94
N GLN A 3 -24.31 -7.61 -14.73
CA GLN A 3 -23.97 -6.90 -13.50
C GLN A 3 -22.46 -7.04 -13.28
N ALA A 4 -21.74 -5.93 -13.13
CA ALA A 4 -20.37 -5.96 -12.64
C ALA A 4 -20.39 -6.14 -11.12
N ASP A 5 -19.58 -7.06 -10.62
CA ASP A 5 -19.44 -7.31 -9.18
C ASP A 5 -18.35 -6.41 -8.61
N VAL A 6 -18.68 -5.64 -7.58
CA VAL A 6 -17.71 -4.89 -6.80
C VAL A 6 -16.98 -5.85 -5.88
N LYS A 7 -15.69 -6.07 -6.11
CA LYS A 7 -14.87 -6.97 -5.29
C LYS A 7 -14.35 -6.25 -4.07
N GLU A 8 -13.81 -5.05 -4.26
CA GLU A 8 -13.22 -4.24 -3.21
C GLU A 8 -13.42 -2.75 -3.50
N ALA A 9 -13.52 -1.93 -2.45
CA ALA A 9 -13.48 -0.48 -2.56
C ALA A 9 -12.73 0.10 -1.37
N CYS A 10 -11.93 1.14 -1.59
CA CYS A 10 -11.19 1.80 -0.54
C CYS A 10 -11.20 3.32 -0.68
N ILE A 11 -11.28 3.99 0.48
CA ILE A 11 -11.00 5.41 0.63
C ILE A 11 -9.58 5.50 1.15
N VAL A 12 -8.69 6.08 0.34
CA VAL A 12 -7.24 6.10 0.61
C VAL A 12 -6.88 7.40 1.30
N THR A 13 -7.32 8.52 0.72
CA THR A 13 -7.24 9.86 1.31
C THR A 13 -8.59 10.56 1.18
N ARG A 14 -8.67 11.85 1.53
CA ARG A 14 -9.89 12.64 1.29
C ARG A 14 -10.26 12.70 -0.20
N GLN A 15 -9.26 12.70 -1.07
CA GLN A 15 -9.42 12.88 -2.52
C GLN A 15 -9.17 11.59 -3.30
N LEU A 16 -8.25 10.73 -2.84
CA LEU A 16 -7.90 9.50 -3.53
C LEU A 16 -8.80 8.35 -3.09
N ARG A 17 -9.47 7.73 -4.06
CA ARG A 17 -10.37 6.59 -3.88
C ARG A 17 -10.14 5.57 -5.00
N ALA A 18 -10.35 4.30 -4.69
CA ALA A 18 -10.30 3.25 -5.68
C ALA A 18 -11.39 2.21 -5.45
N SER A 19 -11.81 1.54 -6.53
CA SER A 19 -12.61 0.31 -6.48
C SER A 19 -12.10 -0.70 -7.50
N MET A 20 -12.14 -1.98 -7.12
CA MET A 20 -11.87 -3.11 -7.98
C MET A 20 -13.20 -3.76 -8.36
N LEU A 21 -13.48 -3.79 -9.65
CA LEU A 21 -14.68 -4.36 -10.23
C LEU A 21 -14.31 -5.60 -11.03
N GLN A 22 -15.22 -6.58 -11.05
CA GLN A 22 -15.11 -7.73 -11.93
C GLN A 22 -16.36 -7.82 -12.79
N HIS A 23 -16.15 -7.94 -14.10
CA HIS A 23 -17.21 -8.19 -15.06
C HIS A 23 -16.77 -9.36 -15.95
N GLU A 24 -17.48 -10.48 -15.83
CA GLU A 24 -17.06 -11.75 -16.43
C GLU A 24 -15.61 -12.10 -16.01
N ASP A 25 -14.72 -12.34 -16.96
CA ASP A 25 -13.30 -12.60 -16.72
C ASP A 25 -12.43 -11.33 -16.69
N THR A 26 -13.05 -10.15 -16.82
CA THR A 26 -12.36 -8.86 -16.86
C THR A 26 -12.33 -8.21 -15.49
N LYS A 27 -11.14 -7.74 -15.07
CA LYS A 27 -10.96 -6.94 -13.86
C LYS A 27 -10.72 -5.49 -14.23
N LEU A 28 -11.46 -4.59 -13.58
CA LEU A 28 -11.34 -3.15 -13.77
C LEU A 28 -10.95 -2.49 -12.45
N LEU A 29 -9.95 -1.61 -12.51
CA LEU A 29 -9.60 -0.72 -11.43
C LEU A 29 -10.13 0.69 -11.76
N CYS A 30 -11.09 1.16 -10.96
CA CYS A 30 -11.55 2.54 -11.02
C CYS A 30 -10.79 3.35 -9.97
N VAL A 31 -10.22 4.48 -10.37
CA VAL A 31 -9.48 5.39 -9.48
C VAL A 31 -10.03 6.80 -9.65
N SER A 32 -10.17 7.53 -8.55
CA SER A 32 -10.48 8.95 -8.56
C SER A 32 -9.53 9.71 -7.65
N GLY A 33 -9.13 10.91 -8.08
CA GLY A 33 -8.17 11.75 -7.35
C GLY A 33 -6.71 11.34 -7.54
N LEU A 34 -6.40 10.63 -8.64
CA LEU A 34 -5.04 10.38 -9.11
C LEU A 34 -4.91 10.97 -10.51
N GLU A 35 -3.97 11.89 -10.70
CA GLU A 35 -3.64 12.41 -12.03
C GLU A 35 -2.83 11.34 -12.78
N THR A 36 -3.31 10.95 -13.95
CA THR A 36 -2.73 9.85 -14.76
C THR A 36 -2.39 10.38 -16.14
N ASP A 37 -1.33 9.84 -16.75
CA ASP A 37 -0.84 10.22 -18.08
C ASP A 37 -0.90 9.01 -19.04
N GLU A 38 -0.55 9.22 -20.32
CA GLU A 38 -0.53 8.19 -21.37
C GLU A 38 0.45 7.04 -21.09
N PHE A 39 1.48 7.28 -20.26
CA PHE A 39 2.49 6.28 -19.91
C PHE A 39 2.03 5.37 -18.77
N LEU A 40 1.25 4.35 -19.10
CA LEU A 40 0.74 3.36 -18.16
C LEU A 40 1.73 2.20 -17.92
N PRO A 41 1.67 1.55 -16.75
CA PRO A 41 2.36 0.27 -16.55
C PRO A 41 1.83 -0.81 -17.51
N ASP A 42 2.68 -1.72 -17.98
CA ASP A 42 2.36 -2.77 -18.97
C ASP A 42 1.12 -3.63 -18.68
N ALA A 43 0.74 -3.73 -17.41
CA ALA A 43 -0.40 -4.53 -16.96
C ALA A 43 -1.75 -3.77 -16.96
N TYR A 44 -1.74 -2.50 -17.37
CA TYR A 44 -2.86 -1.55 -17.23
C TYR A 44 -3.20 -0.97 -18.60
N ASP A 45 -4.43 -1.20 -19.04
CA ASP A 45 -4.98 -0.60 -20.25
C ASP A 45 -6.04 0.43 -19.84
N ALA A 46 -5.83 1.72 -20.16
CA ALA A 46 -6.84 2.74 -19.88
C ALA A 46 -8.08 2.52 -20.76
N LEU A 47 -9.25 2.62 -20.15
CA LEU A 47 -10.53 2.56 -20.84
C LEU A 47 -11.12 3.95 -21.01
N GLU A 48 -11.75 4.17 -22.16
CA GLU A 48 -12.58 5.34 -22.38
C GLU A 48 -13.73 5.35 -21.38
N LEU A 49 -13.94 6.51 -20.75
CA LEU A 49 -15.01 6.68 -19.79
C LEU A 49 -16.34 6.72 -20.54
N THR A 50 -17.20 5.73 -20.32
CA THR A 50 -18.58 5.72 -20.85
C THR A 50 -19.57 6.19 -19.77
N PRO A 51 -20.80 6.61 -20.13
CA PRO A 51 -21.80 7.00 -19.13
C PRO A 51 -22.07 5.92 -18.08
N GLY A 52 -22.09 4.65 -18.49
CA GLY A 52 -22.29 3.52 -17.58
C GLY A 52 -21.13 3.33 -16.62
N LEU A 53 -19.89 3.41 -17.11
CA LEU A 53 -18.68 3.31 -16.29
C LEU A 53 -18.56 4.48 -15.32
N PHE A 54 -18.89 5.70 -15.77
CA PHE A 54 -18.89 6.88 -14.92
C PHE A 54 -19.94 6.80 -13.81
N ALA A 55 -21.19 6.44 -14.14
CA ALA A 55 -22.25 6.27 -13.16
C ALA A 55 -21.87 5.23 -12.09
N LEU A 56 -21.26 4.11 -12.52
CA LEU A 56 -20.73 3.08 -11.63
C LEU A 56 -19.63 3.63 -10.73
N ALA A 57 -18.64 4.34 -11.27
CA ALA A 57 -17.56 4.93 -10.50
C ALA A 57 -18.08 5.95 -9.46
N VAL A 58 -19.01 6.83 -9.84
CA VAL A 58 -19.61 7.81 -8.92
C VAL A 58 -20.31 7.11 -7.75
N ALA A 59 -21.08 6.05 -8.02
CA ALA A 59 -21.79 5.29 -7.01
C ALA A 59 -20.82 4.53 -6.08
N GLU A 60 -19.90 3.75 -6.64
CA GLU A 60 -19.03 2.86 -5.87
C GLU A 60 -17.94 3.60 -5.10
N LEU A 61 -17.34 4.62 -5.71
CA LEU A 61 -16.36 5.47 -5.05
C LEU A 61 -17.02 6.49 -4.11
N LYS A 62 -18.36 6.59 -4.10
CA LYS A 62 -19.14 7.57 -3.33
C LYS A 62 -18.63 8.99 -3.58
N LEU A 63 -18.48 9.34 -4.85
CA LEU A 63 -17.96 10.65 -5.24
C LEU A 63 -18.96 11.73 -4.89
N VAL A 64 -18.45 12.84 -4.39
CA VAL A 64 -19.23 14.05 -4.15
C VAL A 64 -18.87 15.04 -5.24
N PRO A 65 -19.84 15.74 -5.85
CA PRO A 65 -19.55 16.78 -6.83
C PRO A 65 -18.52 17.79 -6.29
N LYS A 66 -17.57 18.17 -7.13
CA LYS A 66 -16.62 19.28 -6.87
C LYS A 66 -17.21 20.63 -7.30
N ALA A 67 -18.23 20.61 -8.14
CA ALA A 67 -18.95 21.79 -8.61
C ALA A 67 -19.90 22.38 -7.55
N SER A 68 -20.15 23.68 -7.66
CA SER A 68 -21.13 24.43 -6.87
C SER A 68 -22.57 24.08 -7.27
N ALA A 69 -23.52 24.39 -6.38
CA ALA A 69 -24.94 24.16 -6.67
C ALA A 69 -25.42 24.89 -7.94
N THR A 70 -24.87 26.08 -8.22
CA THR A 70 -25.20 26.85 -9.43
C THR A 70 -24.66 26.17 -10.68
N GLU A 71 -23.41 25.71 -10.68
CA GLU A 71 -22.82 25.00 -11.83
C GLU A 71 -23.56 23.68 -12.11
N ILE A 72 -23.96 22.96 -11.05
CA ILE A 72 -24.78 21.74 -11.18
C ILE A 72 -26.14 22.09 -11.78
N PHE A 73 -26.79 23.16 -11.29
CA PHE A 73 -28.07 23.61 -11.82
C PHE A 73 -27.97 24.01 -13.28
N ASP A 74 -26.96 24.79 -13.66
CA ASP A 74 -26.76 25.23 -15.05
C ASP A 74 -26.50 24.04 -15.99
N ALA A 75 -25.74 23.03 -15.54
CA ALA A 75 -25.49 21.82 -16.32
C ALA A 75 -26.72 20.91 -16.48
N ILE A 76 -27.64 20.92 -15.51
CA ILE A 76 -28.84 20.07 -15.53
C ILE A 76 -30.05 20.80 -16.16
N GLU A 77 -30.33 22.03 -15.76
CA GLU A 77 -31.47 22.81 -16.26
C GLU A 77 -31.17 23.57 -17.55
N GLY A 78 -29.92 24.00 -17.78
CA GLY A 78 -29.54 24.79 -18.95
C GLY A 78 -29.80 24.08 -20.29
N SER A 79 -29.98 22.76 -20.26
CA SER A 79 -30.24 21.93 -21.43
C SER A 79 -31.71 21.56 -21.65
N PHE A 80 -32.64 21.73 -20.69
CA PHE A 80 -33.93 20.99 -20.75
C PHE A 80 -35.17 21.64 -20.10
N GLN A 81 -35.60 22.81 -20.59
CA GLN A 81 -37.02 23.19 -20.46
C GLN A 81 -37.75 23.13 -21.80
N GLY A 82 -38.42 22.00 -22.08
CA GLY A 82 -39.51 21.91 -23.07
C GLY A 82 -39.24 21.16 -24.38
N GLU A 83 -38.20 20.33 -24.49
CA GLU A 83 -37.94 19.55 -25.71
C GLU A 83 -38.57 18.15 -25.68
N ASP A 84 -39.34 17.82 -26.72
CA ASP A 84 -39.80 16.46 -27.00
C ASP A 84 -38.62 15.60 -27.48
N GLY A 85 -38.35 14.48 -26.82
CA GLY A 85 -37.28 13.54 -27.21
C GLY A 85 -36.02 13.57 -26.34
N TYR A 86 -36.12 13.94 -25.07
CA TYR A 86 -34.98 13.89 -24.13
C TYR A 86 -34.41 12.47 -23.97
N GLU A 87 -33.12 12.30 -24.27
CA GLU A 87 -32.40 11.02 -24.15
C GLU A 87 -31.34 11.00 -23.02
N GLY A 88 -31.11 12.14 -22.35
CA GLY A 88 -30.11 12.29 -21.29
C GLY A 88 -29.18 13.49 -21.49
N HIS A 89 -28.18 13.62 -20.61
CA HIS A 89 -27.12 14.63 -20.72
C HIS A 89 -25.87 14.03 -21.35
N ASP A 90 -25.06 14.88 -22.00
CA ASP A 90 -23.74 14.50 -22.46
C ASP A 90 -22.84 14.16 -21.25
N LEU A 91 -21.99 13.15 -21.43
CA LEU A 91 -21.11 12.68 -20.37
C LEU A 91 -20.12 13.77 -19.96
N GLU A 92 -19.55 14.49 -20.92
CA GLU A 92 -18.55 15.53 -20.64
C GLU A 92 -19.12 16.63 -19.74
N ASP A 93 -20.41 16.96 -19.93
CA ASP A 93 -21.10 17.98 -19.14
C ASP A 93 -21.37 17.56 -17.70
N ILE A 94 -21.63 16.27 -17.47
CA ILE A 94 -21.87 15.75 -16.12
C ILE A 94 -20.54 15.38 -15.43
N ALA A 95 -19.59 14.80 -16.15
CA ALA A 95 -18.32 14.32 -15.60
C ALA A 95 -17.50 15.45 -14.96
N LYS A 96 -17.47 16.64 -15.58
CA LYS A 96 -16.76 17.82 -15.05
C LYS A 96 -17.26 18.28 -13.67
N LEU A 97 -18.48 17.89 -13.27
CA LEU A 97 -19.05 18.23 -11.97
C LEU A 97 -18.45 17.42 -10.82
N PHE A 98 -17.77 16.31 -11.12
CA PHE A 98 -17.19 15.39 -10.13
C PHE A 98 -15.65 15.42 -10.18
N PRO A 99 -14.97 14.91 -9.13
CA PRO A 99 -13.55 14.59 -9.20
C PRO A 99 -13.26 13.66 -10.37
N ASP A 100 -12.10 13.83 -10.99
CA ASP A 100 -11.75 13.08 -12.19
C ASP A 100 -11.68 11.59 -11.89
N VAL A 101 -12.08 10.78 -12.85
CA VAL A 101 -12.18 9.32 -12.76
C VAL A 101 -11.40 8.70 -13.89
N SER A 102 -10.47 7.82 -13.56
CA SER A 102 -9.72 7.00 -14.50
C SER A 102 -10.11 5.54 -14.30
N ILE A 103 -10.26 4.79 -15.39
CA ILE A 103 -10.63 3.37 -15.35
C ILE A 103 -9.58 2.59 -16.13
N PHE A 104 -9.08 1.54 -15.50
CA PHE A 104 -8.05 0.68 -16.06
C PHE A 104 -8.56 -0.75 -16.12
N GLN A 105 -8.43 -1.37 -17.28
CA GLN A 105 -8.53 -2.82 -17.41
C GLN A 105 -7.20 -3.44 -17.01
N LEU A 106 -7.25 -4.43 -16.11
CA LEU A 106 -6.07 -5.18 -15.66
C LEU A 106 -5.96 -6.46 -16.49
N ASN A 107 -4.85 -6.62 -17.20
CA ASN A 107 -4.60 -7.81 -18.01
C ASN A 107 -4.01 -8.96 -17.18
N GLU A 108 -3.81 -10.13 -17.80
CA GLU A 108 -3.32 -11.34 -17.12
C GLU A 108 -1.93 -11.18 -16.46
N ARG A 109 -1.14 -10.18 -16.88
CA ARG A 109 0.17 -9.89 -16.28
C ARG A 109 0.06 -9.10 -14.98
N ALA A 110 -1.12 -8.57 -14.65
CA ALA A 110 -1.37 -7.87 -13.41
C ALA A 110 -1.43 -8.86 -12.23
N VAL A 111 -0.26 -9.28 -11.72
CA VAL A 111 -0.14 -9.99 -10.44
C VAL A 111 -0.81 -9.19 -9.32
N SER A 112 -0.81 -7.86 -9.45
CA SER A 112 -1.50 -6.92 -8.57
C SER A 112 -3.04 -7.05 -8.56
N SER A 113 -3.64 -7.70 -9.56
CA SER A 113 -5.10 -7.75 -9.74
C SER A 113 -5.88 -8.53 -8.67
N GLY A 114 -5.17 -9.20 -7.74
CA GLY A 114 -5.75 -9.82 -6.56
C GLY A 114 -5.96 -8.88 -5.38
N SER A 115 -5.45 -7.64 -5.44
CA SER A 115 -5.51 -6.68 -4.32
C SER A 115 -5.64 -5.25 -4.84
N ILE A 116 -6.67 -4.53 -4.36
CA ILE A 116 -6.87 -3.12 -4.70
C ILE A 116 -5.68 -2.25 -4.29
N TRP A 117 -5.08 -2.54 -3.13
CA TRP A 117 -3.94 -1.80 -2.60
C TRP A 117 -2.69 -2.02 -3.42
N ARG A 118 -2.46 -3.25 -3.87
CA ARG A 118 -1.33 -3.59 -4.72
C ARG A 118 -1.48 -2.93 -6.09
N SER A 119 -2.69 -3.00 -6.66
CA SER A 119 -2.99 -2.38 -7.96
C SER A 119 -2.86 -0.86 -7.95
N LEU A 120 -3.39 -0.21 -6.90
CA LEU A 120 -3.22 1.22 -6.70
C LEU A 120 -1.75 1.60 -6.45
N GLY A 121 -1.02 0.77 -5.70
CA GLY A 121 0.39 0.99 -5.40
C GLY A 121 1.26 1.09 -6.65
N VAL A 122 1.03 0.23 -7.66
CA VAL A 122 1.73 0.30 -8.95
C VAL A 122 1.47 1.65 -9.64
N LEU A 123 0.21 2.08 -9.72
CA LEU A 123 -0.15 3.36 -10.32
C LEU A 123 0.48 4.53 -9.55
N LEU A 124 0.46 4.49 -8.22
CA LEU A 124 1.10 5.51 -7.40
C LEU A 124 2.61 5.57 -7.63
N SER A 125 3.29 4.44 -7.89
CA SER A 125 4.74 4.46 -8.16
C SER A 125 5.09 5.14 -9.49
N VAL A 126 4.17 5.13 -10.46
CA VAL A 126 4.34 5.80 -11.76
C VAL A 126 3.88 7.25 -11.70
N PHE A 127 2.74 7.50 -11.05
CA PHE A 127 2.05 8.79 -11.02
C PHE A 127 2.21 9.54 -9.69
N TYR A 128 3.27 9.26 -8.94
CA TYR A 128 3.51 9.88 -7.63
C TYR A 128 3.59 11.43 -7.72
N GLY A 129 4.15 11.94 -8.82
CA GLY A 129 4.23 13.37 -9.11
C GLY A 129 4.95 14.16 -8.00
N GLN A 130 4.41 15.33 -7.65
CA GLN A 130 4.88 16.19 -6.56
C GLN A 130 4.23 15.79 -5.23
N GLY A 131 4.42 14.54 -4.81
CA GLY A 131 3.88 14.04 -3.54
C GLY A 131 4.45 14.76 -2.31
N PRO A 132 3.89 14.52 -1.11
CA PRO A 132 4.25 15.25 0.11
C PRO A 132 5.71 15.09 0.55
N ILE A 133 6.33 13.97 0.19
CA ILE A 133 7.74 13.69 0.39
C ILE A 133 8.42 13.47 -0.96
N GLU A 134 9.66 13.92 -1.11
CA GLU A 134 10.42 13.86 -2.35
C GLU A 134 11.05 12.47 -2.56
N LEU A 135 10.27 11.53 -3.07
CA LEU A 135 10.73 10.19 -3.45
C LEU A 135 11.51 10.27 -4.77
N ASN A 136 12.72 9.72 -4.77
CA ASN A 136 13.52 9.60 -5.99
C ASN A 136 13.11 8.37 -6.81
N GLU A 137 13.58 8.32 -8.06
CA GLU A 137 13.28 7.23 -9.01
C GLU A 137 13.65 5.85 -8.44
N GLU A 138 14.80 5.72 -7.76
CA GLU A 138 15.22 4.44 -7.15
C GLU A 138 14.21 3.95 -6.08
N THR A 139 13.68 4.86 -5.27
CA THR A 139 12.72 4.52 -4.22
C THR A 139 11.36 4.17 -4.80
N LEU A 140 10.92 4.90 -5.83
CA LEU A 140 9.68 4.61 -6.57
C LEU A 140 9.76 3.25 -7.28
N GLU A 141 10.92 2.91 -7.87
CA GLU A 141 11.15 1.62 -8.50
C GLU A 141 11.13 0.48 -7.46
N CYS A 142 11.76 0.67 -6.28
CA CYS A 142 11.69 -0.31 -5.20
C CYS A 142 10.24 -0.55 -4.74
N LEU A 143 9.42 0.51 -4.68
CA LEU A 143 8.00 0.39 -4.38
C LEU A 143 7.25 -0.36 -5.48
N LYS A 144 7.51 0.00 -6.74
CA LYS A 144 6.89 -0.64 -7.90
C LYS A 144 7.21 -2.13 -7.92
N ASP A 145 8.47 -2.51 -7.75
CA ASP A 145 8.92 -3.90 -7.63
C ASP A 145 8.19 -4.66 -6.51
N LEU A 146 8.02 -4.02 -5.34
CA LEU A 146 7.27 -4.61 -4.23
C LEU A 146 5.79 -4.82 -4.60
N TYR A 147 5.17 -3.86 -5.28
CA TYR A 147 3.78 -3.98 -5.72
C TYR A 147 3.60 -4.93 -6.91
N GLU A 148 4.57 -5.11 -7.79
CA GLU A 148 4.43 -6.00 -8.95
C GLU A 148 4.83 -7.44 -8.59
N SER A 149 5.90 -7.60 -7.81
CA SER A 149 6.55 -8.91 -7.59
C SER A 149 6.60 -9.36 -6.13
N GLY A 150 6.13 -8.53 -5.19
CA GLY A 150 6.13 -8.87 -3.77
C GLY A 150 5.22 -10.05 -3.42
N SER A 151 5.49 -10.65 -2.26
CA SER A 151 4.66 -11.70 -1.66
C SER A 151 3.23 -11.20 -1.41
N ASP A 152 2.22 -12.03 -1.71
CA ASP A 152 0.80 -11.72 -1.52
C ASP A 152 0.44 -11.43 -0.05
N TYR A 153 1.28 -11.86 0.87
CA TYR A 153 1.08 -11.68 2.31
C TYR A 153 1.54 -10.30 2.81
N VAL A 154 2.20 -9.50 1.98
CA VAL A 154 2.59 -8.12 2.35
C VAL A 154 1.33 -7.30 2.65
N PRO A 155 1.28 -6.54 3.76
CA PRO A 155 0.14 -5.69 4.08
C PRO A 155 0.19 -4.42 3.21
N PHE A 156 -0.15 -4.56 1.92
CA PHE A 156 -0.04 -3.49 0.93
C PHE A 156 -0.81 -2.21 1.29
N LYS A 157 -1.84 -2.31 2.12
CA LYS A 157 -2.51 -1.14 2.71
C LYS A 157 -1.55 -0.26 3.50
N ASN A 158 -0.70 -0.83 4.35
CA ASN A 158 0.32 -0.09 5.09
C ASN A 158 1.34 0.53 4.12
N ILE A 159 1.75 -0.22 3.09
CA ILE A 159 2.73 0.28 2.11
C ILE A 159 2.17 1.49 1.35
N VAL A 160 0.91 1.44 0.89
CA VAL A 160 0.22 2.58 0.26
C VAL A 160 0.05 3.75 1.22
N GLN A 161 -0.29 3.51 2.48
CA GLN A 161 -0.36 4.57 3.50
C GLN A 161 1.00 5.24 3.72
N GLY A 162 2.08 4.46 3.70
CA GLY A 162 3.43 4.98 3.78
C GLY A 162 3.84 5.77 2.54
N HIS A 163 3.50 5.26 1.35
CA HIS A 163 3.73 5.92 0.07
C HIS A 163 3.10 7.31 0.02
N LEU A 164 1.92 7.47 0.63
CA LEU A 164 1.18 8.74 0.69
C LEU A 164 1.42 9.52 2.00
N ALA A 165 2.46 9.18 2.76
CA ALA A 165 2.74 9.82 4.04
C ALA A 165 3.19 11.28 3.85
N MET A 166 2.73 12.15 4.76
CA MET A 166 3.12 13.57 4.79
C MET A 166 4.55 13.82 5.29
N SER A 167 5.24 12.77 5.74
CA SER A 167 6.60 12.87 6.27
C SER A 167 7.33 11.54 6.12
N TRP A 168 8.67 11.63 6.02
CA TRP A 168 9.55 10.46 6.01
C TRP A 168 9.38 9.55 7.21
N SER A 169 9.17 10.16 8.39
CA SER A 169 8.88 9.46 9.63
C SER A 169 7.60 8.64 9.54
N GLY A 170 6.54 9.20 8.92
CA GLY A 170 5.29 8.49 8.67
C GLY A 170 5.50 7.26 7.78
N PHE A 171 6.23 7.43 6.67
CA PHE A 171 6.52 6.31 5.77
C PHE A 171 7.35 5.22 6.46
N PHE A 172 8.41 5.60 7.15
CA PHE A 172 9.23 4.64 7.91
C PHE A 172 8.39 3.83 8.92
N LEU A 173 7.46 4.49 9.62
CA LEU A 173 6.61 3.82 10.61
C LEU A 173 5.63 2.82 9.98
N GLU A 174 5.08 3.10 8.79
CA GLU A 174 4.22 2.12 8.12
C GLU A 174 5.00 0.89 7.63
N LEU A 175 6.21 1.08 7.10
CA LEU A 175 7.11 -0.02 6.75
C LEU A 175 7.51 -0.82 8.00
N TYR A 176 7.80 -0.15 9.11
CA TYR A 176 8.13 -0.81 10.37
C TYR A 176 6.94 -1.61 10.92
N ARG A 177 5.71 -1.09 10.88
CA ARG A 177 4.50 -1.84 11.27
C ARG A 177 4.29 -3.10 10.43
N ALA A 178 4.60 -3.04 9.14
CA ALA A 178 4.58 -4.25 8.30
C ALA A 178 5.59 -5.30 8.82
N ILE A 179 6.76 -4.89 9.30
CA ILE A 179 7.75 -5.80 9.89
C ILE A 179 7.28 -6.31 11.27
N GLU A 180 6.68 -5.45 12.10
CA GLU A 180 6.17 -5.81 13.45
C GLU A 180 5.19 -6.98 13.41
N GLN A 181 4.35 -7.08 12.36
CA GLN A 181 3.41 -8.20 12.19
C GLN A 181 4.11 -9.56 12.16
N LEU A 182 5.37 -9.61 11.72
CA LEU A 182 6.15 -10.85 11.62
C LEU A 182 6.90 -11.20 12.91
N TYR A 183 6.82 -10.39 13.97
CA TYR A 183 7.61 -10.59 15.21
C TYR A 183 7.35 -11.91 15.93
N SER A 184 6.14 -12.44 15.81
CA SER A 184 5.76 -13.71 16.42
C SER A 184 6.32 -14.91 15.65
N VAL A 185 6.56 -14.79 14.34
CA VAL A 185 6.87 -15.90 13.44
C VAL A 185 8.08 -16.71 13.91
N PRO A 186 9.27 -16.14 14.20
CA PRO A 186 10.44 -16.94 14.59
C PRO A 186 10.22 -17.80 15.85
N LYS A 187 9.43 -17.30 16.80
CA LYS A 187 9.10 -18.01 18.04
C LYS A 187 8.02 -19.05 17.82
N LEU A 188 7.03 -18.75 16.97
CA LEU A 188 5.96 -19.68 16.63
C LEU A 188 6.45 -20.84 15.79
N VAL A 189 7.45 -20.67 14.90
CA VAL A 189 8.15 -21.78 14.26
C VAL A 189 8.72 -22.73 15.32
N LYS A 190 9.55 -22.21 16.23
CA LYS A 190 10.18 -23.01 17.30
C LYS A 190 9.16 -23.70 18.22
N LEU A 191 8.03 -23.05 18.49
CA LEU A 191 6.95 -23.61 19.29
C LEU A 191 6.24 -24.73 18.55
N THR A 192 5.86 -24.50 17.29
CA THR A 192 5.10 -25.47 16.49
C THR A 192 5.92 -26.69 16.07
N ASP A 193 7.25 -26.56 16.00
CA ASP A 193 8.16 -27.70 15.87
C ASP A 193 8.05 -28.70 17.04
N ARG A 194 7.60 -28.25 18.22
CA ARG A 194 7.44 -29.09 19.43
C ARG A 194 5.97 -29.33 19.81
N TRP A 195 5.09 -28.45 19.36
CA TRP A 195 3.66 -28.50 19.64
C TRP A 195 2.90 -28.13 18.37
N ALA A 196 2.66 -29.15 17.53
CA ALA A 196 1.97 -29.00 16.27
C ALA A 196 0.59 -28.37 16.47
N SER A 197 0.25 -27.44 15.60
CA SER A 197 -1.04 -26.76 15.57
C SER A 197 -1.45 -26.54 14.13
N SER A 198 -2.71 -26.81 13.82
CA SER A 198 -3.32 -26.54 12.52
C SER A 198 -3.80 -25.09 12.38
N LYS A 199 -3.46 -24.21 13.33
CA LYS A 199 -3.80 -22.78 13.26
C LYS A 199 -2.70 -22.00 12.53
N PRO A 200 -3.05 -20.98 11.74
CA PRO A 200 -2.07 -20.06 11.21
C PRO A 200 -1.40 -19.29 12.36
N PHE A 201 -0.19 -18.79 12.14
CA PHE A 201 0.57 -18.15 13.21
C PHE A 201 -0.07 -16.87 13.73
N TYR A 202 -0.81 -16.10 12.92
CA TYR A 202 -1.54 -14.94 13.43
C TYR A 202 -2.57 -15.32 14.50
N GLU A 203 -3.32 -16.41 14.31
CA GLU A 203 -4.28 -16.91 15.32
C GLU A 203 -3.56 -17.43 16.58
N LEU A 204 -2.41 -18.08 16.41
CA LEU A 204 -1.62 -18.53 17.55
C LEU A 204 -1.05 -17.35 18.33
N ALA A 205 -0.56 -16.32 17.64
CA ALA A 205 -0.08 -15.09 18.28
C ALA A 205 -1.21 -14.41 19.06
N GLU A 206 -2.39 -14.27 18.45
CA GLU A 206 -3.59 -13.72 19.09
C GLU A 206 -4.00 -14.54 20.33
N LEU A 207 -4.01 -15.88 20.21
CA LEU A 207 -4.35 -16.76 21.32
C LEU A 207 -3.36 -16.64 22.48
N LEU A 208 -2.05 -16.63 22.20
CA LEU A 208 -1.01 -16.49 23.21
C LEU A 208 -1.07 -15.12 23.90
N GLU A 209 -1.37 -14.07 23.14
CA GLU A 209 -1.55 -12.73 23.69
C GLU A 209 -2.78 -12.67 24.61
N HIS A 210 -3.93 -13.13 24.14
CA HIS A 210 -5.18 -13.06 24.91
C HIS A 210 -5.19 -13.96 26.14
N GLN A 211 -4.61 -15.16 26.05
CA GLN A 211 -4.68 -16.14 27.14
C GLN A 211 -3.50 -16.03 28.12
N LEU A 212 -2.32 -15.61 27.66
CA LEU A 212 -1.10 -15.61 28.47
C LEU A 212 -0.47 -14.21 28.62
N GLY A 213 -1.01 -13.19 27.95
CA GLY A 213 -0.38 -11.87 27.88
C GLY A 213 0.97 -11.89 27.15
N TRP A 214 1.24 -12.94 26.37
CA TRP A 214 2.53 -13.13 25.74
C TRP A 214 2.65 -12.26 24.49
N ARG A 215 3.74 -11.47 24.42
CA ARG A 215 4.16 -10.76 23.22
C ARG A 215 5.67 -10.95 22.99
N PRO A 216 6.13 -11.08 21.74
CA PRO A 216 7.56 -11.07 21.45
C PRO A 216 8.20 -9.77 21.92
N LYS A 217 9.39 -9.86 22.55
CA LYS A 217 10.20 -8.69 22.84
C LYS A 217 10.73 -8.13 21.52
N GLU A 218 10.37 -6.88 21.21
CA GLU A 218 10.54 -6.27 19.88
C GLU A 218 11.99 -6.37 19.34
N GLU A 219 12.99 -5.92 20.10
CA GLU A 219 14.40 -5.93 19.65
C GLU A 219 14.92 -7.36 19.40
N ASP A 220 14.51 -8.34 20.22
CA ASP A 220 14.90 -9.74 20.02
C ASP A 220 14.20 -10.36 18.81
N ALA A 221 12.92 -10.06 18.60
CA ALA A 221 12.17 -10.51 17.43
C ALA A 221 12.75 -9.94 16.13
N LEU A 222 13.07 -8.64 16.12
CA LEU A 222 13.68 -7.99 14.97
C LEU A 222 15.07 -8.57 14.66
N ARG A 223 15.89 -8.88 15.69
CA ARG A 223 17.16 -9.59 15.50
C ARG A 223 16.95 -10.95 14.83
N GLU A 224 16.02 -11.76 15.33
CA GLU A 224 15.72 -13.08 14.75
C GLU A 224 15.23 -12.97 13.30
N LEU A 225 14.48 -11.91 12.96
CA LEU A 225 14.12 -11.61 11.57
C LEU A 225 15.36 -11.21 10.73
N MET A 226 16.26 -10.37 11.23
CA MET A 226 17.49 -9.99 10.51
C MET A 226 18.43 -11.18 10.28
N GLU A 227 18.53 -12.10 11.24
CA GLU A 227 19.29 -13.35 11.09
C GLU A 227 18.75 -14.25 9.98
N SER A 228 17.50 -14.03 9.57
CA SER A 228 16.86 -14.77 8.50
C SER A 228 17.02 -14.12 7.11
N CYS A 229 17.48 -12.87 7.03
CA CYS A 229 17.72 -12.18 5.76
C CYS A 229 18.95 -12.72 5.04
N ASP A 230 19.02 -12.51 3.72
CA ASP A 230 20.21 -12.80 2.95
C ASP A 230 21.38 -11.87 3.33
N ALA A 231 22.60 -12.38 3.19
CA ALA A 231 23.81 -11.65 3.59
C ALA A 231 23.99 -10.34 2.81
N SER A 232 23.57 -10.28 1.54
CA SER A 232 23.73 -9.09 0.70
C SER A 232 22.86 -7.95 1.20
N LEU A 233 21.58 -8.20 1.46
CA LEU A 233 20.67 -7.21 2.04
C LEU A 233 21.12 -6.78 3.43
N LEU A 234 21.54 -7.73 4.27
CA LEU A 234 22.02 -7.41 5.61
C LEU A 234 23.28 -6.53 5.56
N ASP A 235 24.16 -6.76 4.61
CA ASP A 235 25.36 -5.93 4.39
C ASP A 235 24.99 -4.51 3.94
N MET A 236 24.04 -4.36 3.00
CA MET A 236 23.54 -3.04 2.59
C MET A 236 22.92 -2.27 3.76
N LEU A 237 22.09 -2.93 4.57
CA LEU A 237 21.50 -2.36 5.77
C LEU A 237 22.56 -1.98 6.81
N ALA A 238 23.55 -2.85 7.04
CA ALA A 238 24.62 -2.58 7.99
C ALA A 238 25.45 -1.36 7.56
N ASN A 239 25.85 -1.30 6.30
CA ASN A 239 26.64 -0.19 5.77
C ASN A 239 25.91 1.16 5.89
N GLU A 240 24.58 1.19 5.77
CA GLU A 240 23.80 2.42 5.89
C GLU A 240 23.48 2.80 7.35
N LEU A 241 23.13 1.81 8.18
CA LEU A 241 22.56 2.07 9.51
C LEU A 241 23.60 1.97 10.63
N CYS A 242 24.63 1.14 10.46
CA CYS A 242 25.62 0.80 11.48
C CYS A 242 26.94 0.27 10.87
N PRO A 243 27.68 1.09 10.09
CA PRO A 243 28.82 0.63 9.29
C PRO A 243 29.95 -0.03 10.11
N ASP A 244 30.12 0.37 11.37
CA ASP A 244 31.18 -0.14 12.25
C ASP A 244 30.75 -1.39 13.07
N ALA A 245 29.65 -2.04 12.69
CA ALA A 245 29.09 -3.15 13.45
C ALA A 245 29.87 -4.47 13.27
N GLU A 246 30.31 -5.07 14.39
CA GLU A 246 30.88 -6.42 14.40
C GLU A 246 29.83 -7.51 14.10
N VAL A 247 28.63 -7.39 14.69
CA VAL A 247 27.52 -8.34 14.47
C VAL A 247 26.38 -7.63 13.75
N LYS A 248 26.35 -7.78 12.43
CA LYS A 248 25.44 -7.03 11.54
C LYS A 248 23.96 -7.20 11.89
N SER A 249 23.46 -8.44 12.05
CA SER A 249 22.03 -8.70 12.33
C SER A 249 21.54 -7.99 13.60
N LYS A 250 22.30 -8.11 14.69
CA LYS A 250 21.99 -7.47 15.97
C LYS A 250 22.06 -5.95 15.87
N SER A 251 23.09 -5.41 15.22
CA SER A 251 23.29 -3.97 15.11
C SER A 251 22.24 -3.30 14.20
N VAL A 252 21.88 -3.94 13.08
CA VAL A 252 20.81 -3.48 12.19
C VAL A 252 19.47 -3.48 12.91
N ALA A 253 19.11 -4.58 13.58
CA ALA A 253 17.88 -4.65 14.36
C ALA A 253 17.82 -3.53 15.41
N ARG A 254 18.92 -3.34 16.16
CA ARG A 254 19.01 -2.27 17.16
C ARG A 254 18.91 -0.88 16.53
N ALA A 255 19.51 -0.65 15.36
CA ALA A 255 19.47 0.64 14.67
C ALA A 255 18.04 0.98 14.19
N ILE A 256 17.35 0.04 13.56
CA ILE A 256 15.95 0.18 13.13
C ILE A 256 15.04 0.42 14.35
N TYR A 257 15.19 -0.39 15.41
CA TYR A 257 14.42 -0.23 16.65
C TYR A 257 14.67 1.13 17.32
N LYS A 258 15.93 1.58 17.36
CA LYS A 258 16.29 2.90 17.90
C LYS A 258 15.67 4.02 17.06
N GLN A 259 15.70 3.91 15.73
CA GLN A 259 15.08 4.88 14.82
C GLN A 259 13.57 4.94 15.03
N ARG A 260 12.87 3.80 15.09
CA ARG A 260 11.44 3.79 15.43
C ARG A 260 11.16 4.48 16.76
N ASN A 261 11.95 4.17 17.79
CA ASN A 261 11.76 4.75 19.11
C ASN A 261 12.02 6.27 19.14
N SER A 262 12.95 6.80 18.34
CA SER A 262 13.14 8.25 18.26
C SER A 262 11.99 8.96 17.55
N LEU A 263 11.31 8.30 16.62
CA LEU A 263 10.16 8.87 15.90
C LEU A 263 8.86 8.87 16.73
N VAL A 264 8.70 7.90 17.64
CA VAL A 264 7.46 7.74 18.43
C VAL A 264 7.58 8.39 19.81
N HIS A 265 8.78 8.44 20.39
CA HIS A 265 8.98 8.97 21.74
C HIS A 265 9.77 10.28 21.72
N PHE A 266 9.12 11.35 22.16
CA PHE A 266 9.82 12.59 22.49
C PHE A 266 10.82 12.34 23.62
N ARG A 267 12.12 12.54 23.33
CA ARG A 267 13.19 12.40 24.32
C ARG A 267 13.96 13.71 24.42
N SER A 268 13.66 14.51 25.44
CA SER A 268 14.27 15.83 25.64
C SER A 268 15.80 15.83 25.68
N ALA A 269 16.42 14.69 26.03
CA ALA A 269 17.86 14.53 26.15
C ALA A 269 18.56 14.02 24.88
N LEU A 270 17.81 13.66 23.83
CA LEU A 270 18.35 13.15 22.56
C LEU A 270 17.75 13.98 21.43
N PRO A 271 18.52 14.85 20.76
CA PRO A 271 18.00 15.56 19.60
C PRO A 271 17.52 14.56 18.55
N GLU A 272 16.40 14.87 17.90
CA GLU A 272 15.90 14.10 16.77
C GLU A 272 16.98 14.10 15.68
N GLN A 273 17.25 12.92 15.13
CA GLN A 273 18.30 12.78 14.13
C GLN A 273 17.73 13.26 12.80
N ASP A 274 18.19 14.44 12.37
CA ASP A 274 17.74 15.06 11.12
C ASP A 274 18.48 14.42 9.95
N TYR A 275 17.74 13.77 9.05
CA TYR A 275 18.27 13.15 7.85
C TYR A 275 17.88 13.97 6.62
N SER A 276 18.81 14.15 5.70
CA SER A 276 18.53 14.79 4.42
C SER A 276 17.62 13.91 3.53
N THR A 277 16.94 14.53 2.56
CA THR A 277 16.12 13.82 1.57
C THR A 277 16.84 12.61 0.93
N PRO A 278 18.11 12.71 0.48
CA PRO A 278 18.84 11.55 -0.05
C PRO A 278 19.04 10.43 0.98
N GLN A 279 19.33 10.77 2.24
CA GLN A 279 19.49 9.78 3.31
C GLN A 279 18.17 9.06 3.61
N TRP A 280 17.06 9.81 3.62
CA TRP A 280 15.74 9.23 3.80
C TRP A 280 15.34 8.29 2.66
N ASN A 281 15.51 8.71 1.40
CA ASN A 281 15.27 7.85 0.24
C ASN A 281 16.03 6.53 0.36
N LYS A 282 17.34 6.60 0.63
CA LYS A 282 18.16 5.39 0.79
C LYS A 282 17.66 4.46 1.91
N ARG A 283 17.28 5.02 3.05
CA ARG A 283 16.75 4.26 4.19
C ARG A 283 15.40 3.63 3.89
N ILE A 284 14.50 4.38 3.26
CA ILE A 284 13.17 3.90 2.86
C ILE A 284 13.31 2.78 1.82
N SER A 285 14.14 2.94 0.79
CA SER A 285 14.42 1.88 -0.19
C SER A 285 14.93 0.60 0.45
N LEU A 286 15.84 0.70 1.42
CA LEU A 286 16.31 -0.48 2.16
C LEU A 286 15.23 -1.11 3.04
N MET A 287 14.37 -0.30 3.65
CA MET A 287 13.22 -0.80 4.42
C MET A 287 12.17 -1.48 3.53
N ILE A 288 11.92 -0.98 2.32
CA ILE A 288 11.05 -1.60 1.31
C ILE A 288 11.61 -2.97 0.90
N LYS A 289 12.91 -3.03 0.58
CA LYS A 289 13.60 -4.29 0.26
C LYS A 289 13.55 -5.28 1.42
N LEU A 290 13.70 -4.79 2.65
CA LEU A 290 13.57 -5.59 3.86
C LEU A 290 12.16 -6.17 4.05
N VAL A 291 11.13 -5.34 3.89
CA VAL A 291 9.72 -5.82 3.91
C VAL A 291 9.53 -6.92 2.87
N SER A 292 9.94 -6.66 1.62
CA SER A 292 9.84 -7.65 0.52
C SER A 292 10.44 -9.00 0.92
N LYS A 293 11.69 -8.99 1.39
CA LYS A 293 12.42 -10.23 1.74
C LYS A 293 11.88 -10.94 2.98
N LEU A 294 11.42 -10.20 3.99
CA LEU A 294 10.83 -10.82 5.17
C LEU A 294 9.50 -11.49 4.85
N TYR A 295 8.66 -10.89 4.00
CA TYR A 295 7.37 -11.48 3.61
C TYR A 295 7.51 -12.61 2.60
N GLU A 296 8.53 -12.59 1.74
CA GLU A 296 8.92 -13.74 0.90
C GLU A 296 9.25 -14.97 1.79
N LYS A 297 9.95 -14.74 2.90
CA LYS A 297 10.40 -15.84 3.79
C LYS A 297 9.36 -16.28 4.83
N HIS A 298 8.61 -15.34 5.39
CA HIS A 298 7.80 -15.56 6.59
C HIS A 298 6.31 -15.32 6.38
N GLY A 299 5.91 -14.65 5.30
CA GLY A 299 4.52 -14.23 5.08
C GLY A 299 3.54 -15.40 5.05
N GLU A 300 3.90 -16.47 4.35
CA GLU A 300 3.05 -17.67 4.25
C GLU A 300 2.82 -18.30 5.63
N ASN A 301 3.89 -18.44 6.43
CA ASN A 301 3.80 -19.01 7.78
C ASN A 301 2.89 -18.19 8.69
N TYR A 302 2.90 -16.87 8.49
CA TYR A 302 2.07 -15.96 9.27
C TYR A 302 0.58 -16.16 8.95
N MET A 303 0.25 -16.33 7.67
CA MET A 303 -1.12 -16.25 7.16
C MET A 303 -1.80 -17.61 6.96
N ILE A 304 -1.05 -18.67 6.65
CA ILE A 304 -1.61 -19.98 6.25
C ILE A 304 -1.39 -21.06 7.33
N PRO A 305 -2.40 -21.89 7.62
CA PRO A 305 -2.26 -23.10 8.42
C PRO A 305 -1.18 -24.05 7.88
N ARG A 306 -0.34 -24.62 8.75
CA ARG A 306 0.51 -25.74 8.38
C ARG A 306 -0.21 -27.07 8.68
N PRO A 307 -0.19 -28.05 7.75
CA PRO A 307 -0.75 -29.38 7.97
C PRO A 307 0.00 -30.17 9.06
#